data_AF-A0AAU7LAP2-F1
#
_entry.id   AF-A0AAU7LAP2-F1
#
_cell.length_a   1.000
_cell.length_b   1.000
_cell.length_c   1.000
_cell.angle_alpha   90.00
_cell.angle_beta   90.00
_cell.angle_gamma   90.00
#
_symmetry.space_group_name_H-M   'P 1'
#
loop_
_entity.id
_entity.type
_entity.pdbx_description
1 polymer ?
#
loop_
_entity_poly.entity_id
_entity_poly.type
_entity_poly.pdbx_seq_one_letter_code
_entity_poly.pdbx_strand_id
1 'polypeptide(L)' 'MSIEFQVPDMTCGHCVKTITGAVTAAAPGASVAVDLPTHRVTISGTDQADKVEAAIRDAGYEPQRV' A
#
# COMPACT_ATOMS: atom_id res chain seq x y z
N MET A 1 2.95 -14.49 -5.20
CA MET A 1 1.61 -13.90 -5.12
C MET A 1 1.75 -12.41 -4.84
N SER A 2 0.88 -11.59 -5.40
CA SER A 2 0.90 -10.14 -5.29
C SER A 2 -0.51 -9.60 -5.13
N ILE A 3 -0.65 -8.50 -4.41
CA ILE A 3 -1.92 -7.80 -4.17
C ILE A 3 -1.78 -6.38 -4.69
N GLU A 4 -2.83 -5.85 -5.31
CA GLU A 4 -2.87 -4.49 -5.81
C GLU A 4 -3.95 -3.69 -5.07
N PHE A 5 -3.62 -2.44 -4.77
CA PHE A 5 -4.55 -1.46 -4.23
C PHE A 5 -4.46 -0.17 -5.02
N GLN A 6 -5.58 0.50 -5.17
CA GLN A 6 -5.69 1.85 -5.70
C GLN A 6 -5.90 2.81 -4.53
N VAL A 7 -5.12 3.89 -4.49
CA VAL A 7 -5.19 4.90 -3.41
C VAL A 7 -5.25 6.29 -4.06
N PRO A 8 -6.45 6.77 -4.41
CA PRO A 8 -6.62 8.04 -5.13
C PRO A 8 -6.14 9.25 -4.32
N ASP A 9 -6.00 9.12 -3.01
CA ASP A 9 -5.57 10.18 -2.09
C ASP A 9 -4.05 10.45 -2.11
N MET A 10 -3.28 9.69 -2.90
CA MET A 10 -1.84 9.90 -3.04
C MET A 10 -1.49 11.11 -3.92
N THR A 11 -1.42 12.28 -3.30
CA THR A 11 -1.11 13.53 -4.01
C THR A 11 0.34 13.99 -3.89
N CYS A 12 1.17 13.35 -3.04
CA CYS A 12 2.55 13.77 -2.79
C CYS A 12 3.51 12.60 -2.53
N GLY A 13 4.81 12.79 -2.81
CA GLY A 13 5.87 11.78 -2.57
C GLY A 13 6.04 11.37 -1.10
N HIS A 14 5.54 12.16 -0.14
CA HIS A 14 5.48 11.77 1.27
C HIS A 14 4.50 10.61 1.51
N CYS A 15 3.39 10.55 0.77
CA CYS A 15 2.40 9.48 0.90
C CYS A 15 3.02 8.11 0.61
N VAL A 16 3.90 8.05 -0.39
CA VAL A 16 4.62 6.82 -0.76
C VAL A 16 5.43 6.26 0.40
N LYS A 17 6.20 7.12 1.08
CA LYS A 17 7.02 6.70 2.22
C LYS A 17 6.18 6.20 3.39
N THR A 18 5.10 6.92 3.73
CA THR A 18 4.21 6.54 4.82
C THR A 18 3.53 5.20 4.53
N ILE A 19 2.98 5.03 3.32
CA ILE A 19 2.31 3.80 2.90
C ILE A 19 3.31 2.64 2.87
N THR A 20 4.47 2.82 2.27
CA THR A 20 5.52 1.78 2.22
C THR A 20 5.94 1.35 3.62
N GLY A 21 6.10 2.31 4.55
CA GLY A 21 6.43 2.04 5.95
C GLY A 21 5.35 1.25 6.67
N ALA A 22 4.09 1.68 6.55
CA ALA A 22 2.94 1.00 7.16
C ALA A 22 2.78 -0.44 6.62
N VAL A 23 2.89 -0.61 5.30
CA VAL A 23 2.79 -1.93 4.67
C VAL A 23 3.95 -2.83 5.05
N THR A 24 5.19 -2.32 5.09
CA THR A 24 6.37 -3.11 5.50
C THR A 24 6.26 -3.53 6.97
N ALA A 25 5.71 -2.67 7.83
CA ALA A 25 5.48 -3.01 9.24
C ALA A 25 4.39 -4.10 9.39
N ALA A 26 3.32 -4.03 8.60
CA ALA A 26 2.24 -5.00 8.63
C ALA A 26 2.61 -6.35 7.99
N ALA A 27 3.43 -6.32 6.94
CA ALA A 27 3.89 -7.48 6.17
C ALA A 27 5.42 -7.45 6.02
N PRO A 28 6.17 -7.80 7.07
CA PRO A 28 7.63 -7.86 7.00
C PRO A 28 8.07 -8.89 5.96
N GLY A 29 8.88 -8.45 4.99
CA GLY A 29 9.32 -9.27 3.86
C GLY A 29 8.49 -9.10 2.58
N ALA A 30 7.44 -8.27 2.60
CA ALA A 30 6.74 -7.87 1.40
C ALA A 30 7.46 -6.72 0.68
N SER A 31 7.48 -6.77 -0.66
CA SER A 31 7.96 -5.69 -1.52
C SER A 31 6.80 -4.80 -1.91
N VAL A 32 6.92 -3.49 -1.65
CA VAL A 32 5.91 -2.49 -2.01
C VAL A 32 6.40 -1.68 -3.19
N ALA A 33 5.60 -1.64 -4.26
CA ALA A 33 5.79 -0.78 -5.41
C ALA A 33 4.62 0.20 -5.47
N VAL A 34 4.91 1.50 -5.56
CA VAL A 34 3.89 2.55 -5.66
C VAL A 34 4.05 3.26 -6.99
N ASP A 35 2.96 3.29 -7.75
CA ASP A 35 2.83 4.00 -9.01
C ASP A 35 1.95 5.24 -8.80
N LEU A 36 2.58 6.40 -8.62
CA LEU A 36 1.88 7.68 -8.49
C LEU A 36 1.07 8.08 -9.75
N PRO A 37 1.56 7.88 -10.99
CA PRO A 37 0.78 8.22 -12.18
C PRO A 37 -0.59 7.54 -12.25
N THR A 38 -0.68 6.30 -11.77
CA THR A 38 -1.92 5.50 -11.77
C THR A 38 -2.58 5.38 -10.40
N HIS A 39 -1.98 5.99 -9.36
CA HIS A 39 -2.38 5.86 -7.96
C HIS A 39 -2.49 4.40 -7.50
N ARG A 40 -1.57 3.53 -7.95
CA ARG A 40 -1.56 2.11 -7.62
C ARG A 40 -0.47 1.74 -6.65
N VAL A 41 -0.74 0.76 -5.81
CA VAL A 41 0.20 0.13 -4.88
C VAL A 41 0.17 -1.36 -5.14
N THR A 42 1.29 -1.91 -5.55
CA THR A 42 1.48 -3.34 -5.74
C THR A 42 2.34 -3.87 -4.61
N ILE A 43 1.82 -4.86 -3.88
CA ILE A 43 2.53 -5.51 -2.80
C ILE A 43 2.81 -6.95 -3.22
N SER A 44 4.08 -7.33 -3.26
CA SER A 44 4.53 -8.68 -3.62
C SER A 44 5.13 -9.39 -2.41
N GLY A 45 4.93 -10.71 -2.29
CA GLY A 45 5.51 -11.49 -1.19
C GLY A 45 4.63 -11.57 0.06
N THR A 46 3.38 -11.13 -0.01
CA THR A 46 2.35 -11.36 1.01
C THR A 46 0.99 -11.59 0.35
N ASP A 47 0.17 -12.41 1.00
CA ASP A 47 -1.25 -12.62 0.66
C ASP A 47 -2.18 -11.98 1.70
N GLN A 48 -1.62 -11.24 2.66
CA GLN A 48 -2.37 -10.64 3.77
C GLN A 48 -2.98 -9.30 3.37
N ALA A 49 -3.83 -9.31 2.35
CA ALA A 49 -4.46 -8.09 1.83
C ALA A 49 -5.23 -7.33 2.90
N ASP A 50 -5.99 -8.02 3.75
CA ASP A 50 -6.76 -7.37 4.83
C ASP A 50 -5.85 -6.64 5.82
N LYS A 51 -4.66 -7.18 6.12
CA LYS A 51 -3.68 -6.52 7.00
C LYS A 51 -3.05 -5.31 6.33
N VAL A 52 -2.70 -5.43 5.05
CA VAL A 52 -2.13 -4.34 4.26
C VAL A 52 -3.16 -3.21 4.13
N GLU A 53 -4.41 -3.53 3.81
CA GLU A 53 -5.51 -2.58 3.73
C GLU A 53 -5.70 -1.84 5.06
N ALA A 54 -5.77 -2.57 6.17
CA ALA A 54 -5.89 -1.98 7.51
C ALA A 54 -4.71 -1.07 7.86
N ALA A 55 -3.47 -1.45 7.52
CA ALA A 55 -2.29 -0.64 7.80
C ALA A 55 -2.27 0.67 6.99
N ILE A 56 -2.71 0.62 5.73
CA ILE A 56 -2.82 1.83 4.90
C ILE A 56 -3.94 2.74 5.43
N ARG A 57 -5.07 2.17 5.91
CA ARG A 57 -6.14 2.91 6.58
C ARG A 57 -5.71 3.55 7.89
N ASP A 58 -4.93 2.84 8.71
CA ASP A 58 -4.38 3.36 9.96
C ASP A 58 -3.41 4.53 9.71
N ALA A 59 -2.69 4.49 8.58
CA ALA A 59 -1.88 5.61 8.10
C ALA A 59 -2.68 6.82 7.58
N GLY A 60 -4.02 6.74 7.55
CA GLY A 60 -4.91 7.83 7.14
C GLY A 60 -5.24 7.86 5.64
N TYR A 61 -5.05 6.75 4.92
CA TYR A 61 -5.35 6.64 3.49
C TYR A 61 -6.47 5.65 3.22
N GLU A 62 -7.19 5.80 2.11
CA GLU A 62 -8.24 4.85 1.70
C GLU A 62 -7.78 3.98 0.52
N PRO A 63 -7.23 2.78 0.78
CA PRO A 63 -6.93 1.82 -0.25
C PRO A 63 -8.19 1.11 -0.74
N GLN A 64 -8.24 0.87 -2.04
CA GLN A 64 -9.29 0.11 -2.70
C GLN A 64 -8.66 -1.05 -3.45
N ARG A 65 -9.00 -2.28 -3.10
CA ARG A 65 -8.41 -3.47 -3.73
C ARG A 65 -8.81 -3.56 -5.22
N VAL A 66 -7.84 -3.86 -6.08
CA VAL A 66 -8.03 -3.98 -7.54
C VAL A 66 -7.50 -5.30 -8.09
#